data_AF-A0A926HJF2-F1
#
_entry.id   AF-A0A926HJF2-F1
#
_cell.length_a   1.000
_cell.length_b   1.000
_cell.length_c   1.000
_cell.angle_alpha   90.00
_cell.angle_beta   90.00
_cell.angle_gamma   90.00
#
_symmetry.space_group_name_H-M   'P 1'
#
loop_
_entity.id
_entity.type
_entity.pdbx_description
1 polymer ?
#
loop_
_entity_poly.entity_id
_entity_poly.type
_entity_poly.pdbx_seq_one_letter_code
_entity_poly.pdbx_strand_id
1 'polypeptide(L)' 'MMGAFADALTELAGLTVTGVHTNFAIEDVPDELSRAQLPALLTLPLVQHKRLFPERG' A
#
# COMPACT_ATOMS: atom_id res chain seq x y z
N MET A 1 -16.89 11.75 7.35
CA MET A 1 -17.10 10.32 7.04
C MET A 1 -15.89 9.88 6.26
N MET A 2 -14.91 9.23 6.90
CA MET A 2 -13.90 8.48 6.15
C MET A 2 -14.72 7.49 5.31
N GLY A 3 -14.68 7.64 3.99
CA GLY A 3 -15.61 6.94 3.09
C GLY A 3 -15.32 5.44 3.05
N ALA A 4 -16.29 4.64 2.62
CA ALA A 4 -16.21 3.17 2.51
C ALA A 4 -14.92 2.63 1.84
N PHE A 5 -14.25 3.45 1.04
CA PHE A 5 -12.95 3.14 0.46
C PHE A 5 -11.82 3.04 1.50
N ALA A 6 -11.75 3.95 2.47
CA ALA A 6 -10.76 3.89 3.55
C ALA A 6 -10.99 2.66 4.44
N ASP A 7 -12.25 2.33 4.72
CA ASP A 7 -12.62 1.13 5.48
C ASP A 7 -12.19 -0.14 4.74
N ALA A 8 -12.41 -0.22 3.42
CA ALA A 8 -11.98 -1.34 2.60
C ALA A 8 -10.45 -1.52 2.57
N LEU A 9 -9.69 -0.42 2.57
CA LEU A 9 -8.23 -0.47 2.65
C LEU A 9 -7.74 -0.92 4.04
N THR A 10 -8.44 -0.52 5.09
CA THR A 10 -8.14 -0.96 6.46
C THR A 10 -8.36 -2.46 6.63
N GLU A 11 -9.51 -2.96 6.15
CA GLU A 11 -9.81 -4.40 6.14
C GLU A 11 -8.78 -5.20 5.32
N LEU A 12 -8.32 -4.66 4.18
CA LEU A 12 -7.29 -5.29 3.37
C LEU A 12 -5.95 -5.39 4.12
N ALA A 13 -5.56 -4.36 4.87
CA ALA A 13 -4.36 -4.39 5.70
C ALA A 13 -4.45 -5.42 6.84
N GLY A 14 -5.65 -5.78 7.28
CA GLY A 14 -5.89 -6.82 8.29
C GLY A 14 -5.71 -8.27 7.79
N LEU A 15 -5.57 -8.50 6.48
CA LEU A 15 -5.47 -9.86 5.93
C LEU A 15 -4.12 -10.51 6.23
N THR A 16 -4.14 -11.70 6.83
CA THR A 16 -2.92 -12.50 6.96
C THR A 16 -2.56 -13.14 5.63
N VAL A 17 -1.41 -12.77 5.06
CA VAL A 17 -0.88 -13.37 3.82
C VAL A 17 0.31 -14.26 4.18
N THR A 18 0.26 -15.53 3.76
CA THR A 18 1.33 -16.50 4.03
C THR A 18 2.67 -16.00 3.48
N GLY A 19 3.68 -15.98 4.35
CA GLY A 19 5.02 -15.53 3.98
C GLY A 19 5.19 -14.01 3.94
N VAL A 20 4.21 -13.21 4.36
CA VAL A 20 4.36 -11.77 4.63
C VAL A 20 4.48 -11.58 6.15
N HIS A 21 5.46 -10.79 6.58
CA HIS A 21 5.72 -10.56 8.00
C HIS A 21 5.05 -9.31 8.55
N THR A 22 4.81 -8.31 7.70
CA THR A 22 4.27 -7.02 8.11
C THR A 22 3.24 -6.51 7.11
N ASN A 23 2.11 -6.03 7.60
CA ASN A 23 1.12 -5.34 6.78
C ASN A 23 1.03 -3.90 7.24
N PHE A 24 1.01 -2.96 6.30
CA PHE A 24 0.85 -1.54 6.60
C PHE A 24 -0.44 -1.01 5.95
N ALA A 25 -1.31 -0.43 6.79
CA ALA A 25 -2.41 0.40 6.36
C ALA A 25 -1.88 1.75 5.83
N ILE A 26 -2.71 2.49 5.11
CA ILE A 26 -2.33 3.76 4.48
C ILE A 26 -1.71 4.75 5.48
N GLU A 27 -2.25 4.83 6.70
CA GLU A 27 -1.78 5.73 7.77
C GLU A 27 -0.49 5.27 8.45
N ASP A 28 -0.14 3.99 8.34
CA ASP A 28 0.97 3.37 9.06
C ASP A 28 2.15 3.03 8.15
N VAL A 29 2.07 3.36 6.86
CA VAL A 29 3.18 3.11 5.92
C VAL A 29 4.38 3.99 6.32
N PRO A 30 5.54 3.39 6.62
CA PRO A 30 6.73 4.17 6.93
C PRO A 30 7.29 4.84 5.67
N ASP A 31 7.93 6.00 5.84
CA ASP A 31 8.61 6.71 4.74
C ASP A 31 9.72 5.86 4.09
N GLU A 32 10.37 5.00 4.89
CA GLU A 32 11.39 4.07 4.43
C GLU A 32 11.15 2.66 5.00
N LEU A 33 11.22 1.65 4.13
CA LEU A 33 11.14 0.24 4.51
C LEU A 33 12.54 -0.33 4.75
N SER A 34 12.76 -0.85 5.95
CA SER A 34 13.95 -1.63 6.26
C SER A 34 13.83 -3.05 5.74
N ARG A 35 14.96 -3.67 5.36
CA ARG A 35 15.01 -5.09 4.97
C ARG A 35 14.48 -6.03 6.05
N ALA A 36 14.57 -5.66 7.32
CA ALA A 36 14.06 -6.46 8.43
C ALA A 36 12.52 -6.57 8.43
N GLN A 37 11.82 -5.63 7.77
CA GLN A 37 10.36 -5.61 7.68
C GLN A 37 9.87 -6.39 6.45
N LEU A 38 10.78 -6.85 5.58
CA LEU A 38 10.44 -7.58 4.37
C LEU A 38 10.32 -9.08 4.63
N PRO A 39 9.47 -9.76 3.87
CA PRO A 39 8.42 -9.23 2.96
C PRO A 39 7.27 -8.52 3.69
N ALA A 40 6.81 -7.40 3.11
CA ALA A 40 5.72 -6.57 3.64
C ALA A 40 4.60 -6.35 2.60
N LEU A 41 3.35 -6.27 3.06
CA LEU A 41 2.18 -5.87 2.27
C LEU A 41 1.86 -4.40 2.54
N LEU A 42 1.76 -3.60 1.47
CA LEU A 42 1.45 -2.17 1.54
C LEU A 42 0.07 -1.93 0.94
N THR A 43 -0.85 -1.37 1.73
CA THR A 43 -2.18 -1.01 1.25
C THR A 43 -2.23 0.50 0.99
N LEU A 44 -2.12 0.88 -0.29
CA LEU A 44 -2.04 2.28 -0.72
C LEU A 44 -3.13 2.62 -1.75
N PRO A 45 -3.73 3.81 -1.69
CA PRO A 45 -4.56 4.29 -2.78
C PRO A 45 -3.68 4.60 -3.98
N LEU A 46 -3.85 3.86 -5.06
CA LEU A 46 -3.24 4.19 -6.34
C LEU A 46 -3.92 5.44 -6.91
N VAL A 47 -3.31 6.61 -6.69
CA VAL A 47 -3.56 7.75 -7.57
C VAL A 47 -2.85 7.42 -8.87
N GLN A 48 -3.59 7.12 -9.94
CA GLN A 48 -3.00 6.93 -11.26
C GLN A 48 -2.24 8.21 -11.64
N HIS A 49 -0.93 8.24 -11.41
CA HIS A 49 -0.08 9.26 -11.98
C HIS A 49 -0.13 9.07 -13.50
N LYS A 50 -0.93 9.93 -14.15
CA LYS A 50 -0.97 10.11 -15.59
C LYS A 50 0.47 10.10 -16.11
N ARG A 51 0.79 9.11 -16.97
CA ARG A 51 2.11 8.84 -17.58
C ARG A 51 2.99 10.08 -17.62
N LEU A 52 4.09 10.08 -16.85
CA LEU A 52 5.07 11.19 -16.82
C LEU A 52 6.00 11.22 -18.05
N PHE A 53 5.93 10.20 -18.91
CA PHE A 53 6.77 10.12 -20.12
C PHE A 53 5.89 9.89 -21.35
N PRO A 54 5.91 10.80 -22.34
CA PRO A 54 5.36 10.53 -23.66
C PRO A 54 6.22 9.48 -24.38
N GLU A 55 5.60 8.66 -25.23
CA GLU A 55 6.32 7.70 -26.06
C GLU A 55 7.28 8.47 -26.98
N ARG A 56 8.57 8.14 -26.92
CA ARG A 56 9.55 8.68 -27.87
C ARG A 56 9.29 7.98 -29.21
N GLY A 57 8.83 8.75 -30.17
CA GLY A 57 8.83 8.38 -31.59
C GLY A 57 10.25 8.28 -32.14
#